data_AF-A0A973M0Y1-F1
#
_entry.id   AF-A0A973M0Y1-F1
#
_cell.length_a   1.000
_cell.length_b   1.000
_cell.length_c   1.000
_cell.angle_alpha   90.00
_cell.angle_beta   90.00
_cell.angle_gamma   90.00
#
_symmetry.space_group_name_H-M   'P 1'
#
loop_
_entity.id
_entity.type
_entity.pdbx_description
1 polymer ?
#
loop_
_entity_poly.entity_id
_entity_poly.type
_entity_poly.pdbx_seq_one_letter_code
_entity_poly.pdbx_strand_id
1 'polypeptide(L)' 'MSTAPEQLAPTEQDYVPTDQWPDVTVMLDGFGEPSLPASTGLEGAPIEVRFENGWTIEHTFADGQIIWKITQGEGAGQTG' A
#
# COMPACT_ATOMS: atom_id res chain seq x y z
N MET A 1 15.60 38.14 -15.14
CA MET A 1 14.35 37.70 -15.80
C MET A 1 14.25 36.20 -15.60
N SER A 2 13.49 35.73 -14.61
CA SER A 2 13.26 34.30 -14.38
C SER A 2 12.14 33.82 -15.29
N THR A 3 12.43 32.87 -16.17
CA THR A 3 11.42 32.15 -16.96
C THR A 3 10.78 31.12 -16.04
N ALA A 4 9.47 31.22 -15.80
CA ALA A 4 8.70 30.18 -15.12
C ALA A 4 8.70 28.89 -15.97
N PRO A 5 8.78 27.69 -15.38
CA PRO A 5 8.62 26.47 -16.16
C PRO A 5 7.20 26.43 -16.72
N GLU A 6 7.08 26.30 -18.04
CA GLU A 6 5.80 26.07 -18.72
C GLU A 6 5.22 24.75 -18.20
N GLN A 7 4.12 24.85 -17.44
CA GLN A 7 3.32 23.69 -17.12
C GLN A 7 2.62 23.25 -18.40
N LEU A 8 3.20 22.24 -19.06
CA LEU A 8 2.57 21.53 -20.17
C LEU A 8 1.36 20.77 -19.61
N ALA A 9 0.19 21.42 -19.56
CA ALA A 9 -1.05 20.69 -19.43
C ALA A 9 -1.13 19.69 -20.59
N PRO A 10 -1.48 18.41 -20.37
CA PRO A 10 -1.66 17.47 -21.48
C PRO A 10 -2.71 18.04 -22.43
N THR A 11 -2.30 18.34 -23.67
CA THR A 11 -3.23 18.69 -24.76
C THR A 11 -4.02 17.43 -25.08
N GLU A 12 -5.30 17.42 -24.71
CA GLU A 12 -6.32 16.40 -25.01
C GLU A 12 -5.83 14.95 -24.93
N GLN A 13 -6.10 14.30 -23.80
CA GLN A 13 -5.89 12.86 -23.67
C GLN A 13 -7.00 12.12 -24.41
N ASP A 14 -6.69 11.51 -25.56
CA ASP A 14 -7.62 10.67 -26.30
C ASP A 14 -8.17 9.54 -25.41
N TYR A 15 -9.42 9.15 -25.64
CA TYR A 15 -10.03 8.03 -24.92
C TYR A 15 -9.25 6.73 -25.17
N VAL A 16 -8.81 6.08 -24.10
CA VAL A 16 -8.14 4.77 -24.14
C VAL A 16 -9.08 3.69 -23.59
N PRO A 17 -9.54 2.74 -24.44
CA PRO A 17 -10.28 1.57 -24.00
C PRO A 17 -9.54 0.77 -22.92
N THR A 18 -10.27 0.17 -21.97
CA THR A 18 -9.69 -0.51 -20.80
C THR A 18 -8.77 -1.68 -21.16
N ASP A 19 -9.04 -2.38 -22.25
CA ASP A 19 -8.21 -3.47 -22.78
C ASP A 19 -6.87 -3.00 -23.37
N GLN A 20 -6.70 -1.68 -23.54
CA GLN A 20 -5.46 -1.04 -23.98
C GLN A 20 -4.73 -0.33 -22.84
N TRP A 21 -5.22 -0.45 -21.59
CA TRP A 21 -4.51 0.09 -20.44
C TRP A 21 -3.23 -0.72 -20.21
N PRO A 22 -2.12 -0.07 -19.85
CA PRO A 22 -0.91 -0.78 -19.47
C PRO A 22 -1.18 -1.64 -18.23
N ASP A 23 -0.54 -2.81 -18.18
CA ASP A 23 -0.53 -3.62 -16.97
C ASP A 23 0.12 -2.83 -15.83
N VAL A 24 -0.36 -3.01 -14.59
CA VAL A 24 0.19 -2.32 -13.41
C VAL A 24 1.69 -2.59 -13.27
N THR A 25 2.18 -3.76 -13.70
CA THR A 25 3.61 -4.09 -13.71
C THR A 25 4.45 -3.14 -14.57
N VAL A 26 3.90 -2.63 -15.68
CA VAL A 26 4.59 -1.63 -16.52
C VAL A 26 4.80 -0.31 -15.77
N MET A 27 3.94 -0.01 -14.80
CA MET A 27 4.09 1.21 -13.99
C MET A 27 5.17 1.06 -12.92
N LEU A 28 5.50 -0.16 -12.46
CA LEU A 28 6.49 -0.38 -11.40
C LEU A 28 7.87 0.17 -11.78
N ASP A 29 8.27 -0.01 -13.04
CA ASP A 29 9.53 0.53 -13.56
C ASP A 29 9.55 2.08 -13.53
N GLY A 30 8.39 2.71 -13.66
CA GLY A 30 8.24 4.17 -13.64
C GLY A 30 8.17 4.77 -12.23
N PHE A 31 7.81 3.99 -11.20
CA PHE A 31 7.72 4.47 -9.82
C PHE A 31 9.08 4.58 -9.14
N GLY A 32 10.08 3.79 -9.57
CA GLY A 32 11.41 3.79 -8.99
C GLY A 32 11.44 3.28 -7.55
N GLU A 33 12.46 3.69 -6.78
CA GLU A 33 12.64 3.28 -5.39
C GLU A 33 11.68 4.02 -4.44
N PRO A 34 11.19 3.36 -3.37
CA PRO A 34 10.41 4.02 -2.33
C PRO A 34 11.15 5.23 -1.74
N SER A 35 10.45 6.35 -1.59
CA SER A 35 11.03 7.59 -1.06
C SER A 35 11.34 7.52 0.44
N LEU A 36 10.74 6.57 1.16
CA LEU A 36 10.99 6.31 2.57
C LEU A 36 11.65 4.94 2.73
N PRO A 37 12.72 4.84 3.54
CA PRO A 37 13.31 3.54 3.85
C PRO A 37 12.34 2.70 4.68
N ALA A 38 12.46 1.38 4.55
CA ALA A 38 11.83 0.46 5.49
C ALA A 38 12.28 0.76 6.94
N SER A 39 11.38 0.54 7.89
CA SER A 39 11.60 0.81 9.31
C SER A 39 11.19 -0.39 10.15
N THR A 40 11.93 -0.64 11.23
CA THR A 40 11.62 -1.65 12.25
C THR A 40 10.78 -1.09 13.39
N GLY A 41 10.23 0.13 13.25
CA GLY A 41 9.56 0.85 14.33
C GLY A 41 8.31 0.17 14.91
N LEU A 42 7.76 -0.84 14.22
CA LEU A 42 6.62 -1.63 14.70
C LEU A 42 7.02 -3.02 15.21
N GLU A 43 8.30 -3.39 15.12
CA GLU A 43 8.78 -4.67 15.62
C GLU A 43 8.66 -4.75 17.15
N GLY A 44 8.36 -5.94 17.65
CA GLY A 44 8.23 -6.21 19.09
C GLY A 44 6.81 -6.61 19.49
N ALA A 45 6.17 -5.80 20.34
CA ALA A 45 4.88 -6.15 20.91
C ALA A 45 3.77 -6.20 19.83
N PRO A 46 2.86 -7.18 19.88
CA PRO A 46 1.77 -7.25 18.92
C PRO A 46 0.85 -6.02 18.98
N ILE A 47 0.34 -5.63 17.81
CA ILE A 47 -0.62 -4.55 17.65
C ILE A 47 -2.00 -5.15 17.39
N GLU A 48 -2.94 -4.89 18.29
CA GLU A 48 -4.34 -5.25 18.09
C GLU A 48 -5.10 -4.13 17.38
N VAL A 49 -5.73 -4.45 16.26
CA VAL A 49 -6.68 -3.55 15.58
C VAL A 49 -8.09 -4.04 15.85
N ARG A 50 -8.90 -3.18 16.46
CA ARG A 50 -10.33 -3.44 16.73
C ARG A 50 -11.18 -2.68 15.73
N PHE A 51 -12.04 -3.40 15.02
CA PHE A 51 -12.91 -2.87 13.99
C PHE A 51 -14.32 -2.64 14.54
N GLU A 52 -15.05 -1.71 13.94
CA GLU A 52 -16.41 -1.34 14.37
C GLU A 52 -17.41 -2.50 14.24
N ASN A 53 -17.15 -3.46 13.34
CA ASN A 53 -17.94 -4.69 13.19
C ASN A 53 -17.68 -5.73 14.30
N GLY A 54 -16.90 -5.37 15.33
CA GLY A 54 -16.59 -6.23 16.47
C GLY A 54 -15.45 -7.22 16.24
N TRP A 55 -14.77 -7.15 15.10
CA TRP A 55 -13.60 -7.98 14.81
C TRP A 55 -12.35 -7.43 15.50
N THR A 56 -11.43 -8.32 15.88
CA THR A 56 -10.10 -7.97 16.38
C THR A 56 -9.06 -8.80 15.64
N ILE A 57 -8.04 -8.12 15.10
CA ILE A 57 -6.92 -8.74 14.40
C ILE A 57 -5.63 -8.29 15.08
N GLU A 58 -4.87 -9.26 15.57
CA GLU A 58 -3.53 -9.06 16.12
C GLU A 58 -2.50 -9.13 14.99
N HIS A 59 -1.56 -8.19 14.96
CA HIS A 59 -0.44 -8.15 14.02
C HIS A 59 0.87 -8.20 14.80
N THR A 60 1.73 -9.13 14.43
CA THR A 60 3.10 -9.25 14.98
C THR A 60 4.09 -8.94 13.87
N PHE A 61 4.97 -7.97 14.13
CA PHE A 61 6.01 -7.54 13.20
C PHE A 61 7.36 -8.04 13.70
N ALA A 62 8.11 -8.73 12.85
CA ALA A 62 9.45 -9.21 13.15
C ALA A 62 10.22 -9.48 11.85
N ASP A 63 11.50 -9.13 11.82
CA ASP A 63 12.43 -9.44 10.73
C ASP A 63 11.93 -8.97 9.34
N GLY A 64 11.29 -7.80 9.29
CA GLY A 64 10.69 -7.26 8.06
C GLY A 64 9.47 -8.05 7.55
N GLN A 65 8.91 -8.94 8.36
CA GLN A 65 7.70 -9.69 8.07
C GLN A 65 6.57 -9.30 9.01
N ILE A 66 5.34 -9.63 8.58
CA ILE A 66 4.14 -9.48 9.36
C ILE A 66 3.42 -10.83 9.41
N ILE A 67 2.99 -11.21 10.61
CA ILE A 67 2.04 -12.29 10.83
C ILE A 67 0.79 -11.67 11.43
N TRP A 68 -0.37 -12.00 10.87
CA TRP A 68 -1.65 -11.58 11.44
C TRP A 68 -2.43 -12.78 11.98
N LYS A 69 -3.28 -12.52 12.99
CA LYS A 69 -4.21 -13.49 13.56
C LYS A 69 -5.54 -12.83 13.87
N ILE A 70 -6.63 -13.40 13.37
CA ILE A 70 -7.98 -12.97 13.77
C ILE A 70 -8.24 -13.54 15.17
N THR A 71 -8.34 -12.67 16.19
CA THR A 71 -8.58 -13.08 17.58
C THR A 71 -10.05 -13.03 17.96
N GLN A 72 -10.84 -12.19 17.28
CA GLN A 72 -12.29 -12.10 17.44
C GLN A 72 -12.95 -11.78 16.11
N GLY A 73 -14.11 -12.38 15.83
CA GLY A 73 -14.86 -12.18 14.59
C GLY A 73 -15.05 -13.47 13.79
N GLU A 74 -15.57 -13.32 12.57
CA GLU A 74 -15.66 -14.44 11.63
C GLU A 74 -14.24 -14.82 11.17
N GLY A 75 -13.92 -16.11 11.23
CA GLY A 75 -12.56 -16.58 10.96
C GLY A 75 -11.59 -16.48 12.15
N ALA A 76 -12.08 -16.30 13.38
CA ALA A 76 -11.23 -16.36 14.57
C ALA A 76 -10.33 -17.62 14.58
N GLY A 77 -9.03 -17.41 14.79
CA GLY A 77 -7.99 -18.44 14.69
C GLY A 77 -7.29 -18.50 13.34
N GLN A 78 -7.78 -17.86 12.28
CA GLN A 78 -7.06 -17.75 11.01
C GLN A 78 -5.82 -16.88 11.16
N THR A 79 -4.78 -17.23 10.40
CA THR A 79 -3.49 -16.56 10.39
C THR A 79 -2.93 -16.45 8.98
N GLY A 80 -2.02 -15.51 8.74
CA GLY A 80 -1.24 -15.41 7.52
C GLY A 80 -0.17 -14.35 7.59
#